data_AF-A0A6I7QA58-F1
#
_entry.id   AF-A0A6I7QA58-F1
#
_cell.length_a   1.000
_cell.length_b   1.000
_cell.length_c   1.000
_cell.angle_alpha   90.00
_cell.angle_beta   90.00
_cell.angle_gamma   90.00
#
_symmetry.space_group_name_H-M   'P 1'
#
loop_
_entity.id
_entity.type
_entity.pdbx_description
1 polymer ?
#
loop_
_entity_poly.entity_id
_entity_poly.type
_entity_poly.pdbx_seq_one_letter_code
_entity_poly.pdbx_strand_id
1 'polypeptide(L)'
;MPAIRKKRSAFLILTLFATVTVLGLLWAGSHSIDERVITIRYLLFALSGFIAFATPYMLFPDSNVSSIQLGNISGAGLIAYLLGKMADYYWPMLVLFLILAFGDIHTPLEDLVTKGLYMILATTFFIGLNLISITRYLKSGPDSQFWQESEKGRDMRRKFADYFKYPLDPGSIPSLINTLIITAAGMIAIVAGSIFYGWLGSHYEIIAALLILLAGWVMIHKLKTNPEKNYYSTNAFFREFFGSDLQGDSVVERRKVEQLWWVPVPIRANVWQFMQQLDRKIPAGRVVAVGHFLIWFIAYQRPEQEFMTALWILFALAHQLFVMLSMQNSMAPGWLLRWVGSGTNWFFTRFWMQLRWLVPLLLSMNMQLFVFGIPGFREQFLITLFFLISAMITSAIGVVQLKRDFK
;
A
#
# COMPACT_ATOMS: atom_id res chain seq x y z
N MET A 1 -3.33 23.25 17.00
CA MET A 1 -2.37 23.58 15.93
C MET A 1 -2.83 22.97 14.61
N PRO A 2 -3.43 23.75 13.69
CA PRO A 2 -3.64 23.34 12.31
C PRO A 2 -2.40 23.73 11.49
N ALA A 3 -1.77 22.75 10.83
CA ALA A 3 -0.74 22.87 9.79
C ALA A 3 0.62 22.19 10.10
N ILE A 4 0.59 20.88 10.39
CA ILE A 4 1.65 19.96 9.93
C ILE A 4 1.03 18.97 8.94
N ARG A 5 0.16 19.46 8.04
CA ARG A 5 -0.19 18.72 6.83
C ARG A 5 0.66 19.30 5.73
N LYS A 6 1.66 18.53 5.30
CA LYS A 6 2.28 18.72 3.97
C LYS A 6 1.10 18.82 3.01
N LYS A 7 0.91 19.96 2.33
CA LYS A 7 -0.16 20.11 1.32
C LYS A 7 0.10 19.04 0.25
N ARG A 8 -0.51 17.87 0.42
CA ARG A 8 -0.57 16.86 -0.63
C ARG A 8 -1.34 17.51 -1.76
N SER A 9 -0.83 17.35 -2.98
CA SER A 9 -1.44 17.99 -4.14
C SER A 9 -2.90 17.56 -4.19
N ALA A 10 -3.84 18.52 -4.17
CA ALA A 10 -5.28 18.25 -4.29
C ALA A 10 -5.58 17.37 -5.51
N PHE A 11 -4.76 17.52 -6.55
CA PHE A 11 -4.74 16.65 -7.72
C PHE A 11 -4.59 15.16 -7.39
N LEU A 12 -3.67 14.78 -6.50
CA LEU A 12 -3.45 13.36 -6.16
C LEU A 12 -4.66 12.76 -5.45
N ILE A 13 -5.28 13.53 -4.55
CA ILE A 13 -6.50 13.12 -3.86
C ILE A 13 -7.63 12.97 -4.88
N LEU A 14 -7.86 13.98 -5.73
CA LEU A 14 -8.90 13.95 -6.76
C LEU A 14 -8.71 12.77 -7.73
N THR A 15 -7.48 12.52 -8.18
CA THR A 15 -7.17 11.38 -9.05
C THR A 15 -7.46 10.05 -8.37
N LEU A 16 -7.11 9.91 -7.08
CA LEU A 16 -7.39 8.69 -6.33
C LEU A 16 -8.91 8.45 -6.18
N PHE A 17 -9.67 9.49 -5.84
CA PHE A 17 -11.13 9.42 -5.78
C PHE A 17 -11.73 9.07 -7.15
N ALA A 18 -11.33 9.77 -8.21
CA ALA A 18 -11.82 9.50 -9.57
C ALA A 18 -11.51 8.06 -10.00
N THR A 19 -10.30 7.57 -9.71
CA THR A 19 -9.87 6.21 -10.05
C THR A 19 -10.72 5.19 -9.32
N VAL A 20 -10.89 5.35 -7.99
CA VAL A 20 -11.72 4.46 -7.19
C VAL A 20 -13.17 4.50 -7.66
N THR A 21 -13.69 5.68 -7.99
CA THR A 21 -15.06 5.84 -8.47
C THR A 21 -15.29 5.13 -9.79
N VAL A 22 -14.43 5.37 -10.78
CA VAL A 22 -14.54 4.74 -12.10
C VAL A 22 -14.40 3.23 -11.98
N LEU A 23 -13.37 2.73 -11.27
CA LEU A 23 -13.20 1.29 -11.11
C LEU A 23 -14.34 0.64 -10.32
N GLY A 24 -14.82 1.30 -9.27
CA GLY A 24 -15.95 0.83 -8.47
C GLY A 24 -17.22 0.74 -9.30
N LEU A 25 -17.49 1.73 -10.15
CA LEU A 25 -18.67 1.73 -11.04
C LEU A 25 -18.54 0.71 -12.17
N LEU A 26 -17.34 0.58 -12.77
CA LEU A 26 -17.07 -0.44 -13.78
C LEU A 26 -17.24 -1.85 -13.22
N TRP A 27 -16.96 -2.06 -11.92
CA TRP A 27 -17.24 -3.32 -11.26
C TRP A 27 -18.72 -3.46 -10.90
N ALA A 28 -19.24 -2.58 -10.05
CA ALA A 28 -20.55 -2.76 -9.44
C ALA A 28 -21.74 -2.43 -10.35
N GLY A 29 -21.52 -1.71 -11.46
CA GLY A 29 -22.57 -1.14 -12.28
C GLY A 29 -23.53 -2.14 -12.90
N SER A 30 -23.01 -3.29 -13.34
CA SER A 30 -23.74 -4.36 -14.02
C SER A 30 -24.09 -5.55 -13.11
N HIS A 31 -23.52 -5.62 -11.90
CA HIS A 31 -23.62 -6.80 -11.05
C HIS A 31 -24.85 -6.79 -10.14
N SER A 32 -25.41 -7.97 -9.91
CA SER A 32 -26.52 -8.18 -8.97
C SER A 32 -26.15 -7.78 -7.53
N ILE A 33 -27.14 -7.59 -6.65
CA ILE A 33 -26.87 -7.29 -5.24
C ILE A 33 -26.06 -8.40 -4.56
N ASP A 34 -26.34 -9.67 -4.85
CA ASP A 34 -25.65 -10.81 -4.26
C ASP A 34 -24.17 -10.89 -4.65
N GLU A 35 -23.84 -10.64 -5.92
CA GLU A 35 -22.45 -10.59 -6.39
C GLU A 35 -21.67 -9.43 -5.78
N ARG A 36 -22.31 -8.27 -5.59
CA ARG A 36 -21.69 -7.13 -4.92
C ARG A 36 -21.45 -7.38 -3.43
N VAL A 37 -22.37 -8.06 -2.76
CA VAL A 37 -22.20 -8.54 -1.38
C VAL A 37 -20.99 -9.46 -1.28
N ILE A 38 -20.87 -10.44 -2.16
CA ILE A 38 -19.73 -11.37 -2.22
C ILE A 38 -18.43 -10.58 -2.47
N THR A 39 -18.46 -9.62 -3.39
CA THR A 39 -17.32 -8.73 -3.69
C THR A 39 -16.88 -7.97 -2.44
N ILE A 40 -17.81 -7.38 -1.69
CA ILE A 40 -17.52 -6.67 -0.44
C ILE A 40 -16.85 -7.60 0.56
N ARG A 41 -17.35 -8.83 0.75
CA ARG A 41 -16.74 -9.81 1.66
C ARG A 41 -15.29 -10.14 1.26
N TYR A 42 -15.04 -10.44 -0.01
CA TYR A 42 -13.69 -10.72 -0.49
C TYR A 42 -12.76 -9.51 -0.39
N LEU A 43 -13.28 -8.31 -0.66
CA LEU A 43 -12.52 -7.07 -0.48
C LEU A 43 -12.15 -6.88 1.00
N LEU A 44 -13.07 -7.05 1.94
CA LEU A 44 -12.78 -6.93 3.38
C LEU A 44 -11.79 -8.01 3.85
N PHE A 45 -11.89 -9.23 3.30
CA PHE A 45 -10.94 -10.31 3.56
C PHE A 45 -9.52 -9.92 3.09
N ALA A 46 -9.38 -9.44 1.86
CA ALA A 46 -8.10 -8.98 1.32
C ALA A 46 -7.56 -7.74 2.06
N LEU A 47 -8.45 -6.80 2.40
CA LEU A 47 -8.11 -5.62 3.19
C LEU A 47 -7.61 -5.97 4.57
N SER A 48 -7.99 -7.12 5.14
CA SER A 48 -7.48 -7.55 6.44
C SER A 48 -5.97 -7.75 6.42
N GLY A 49 -5.45 -8.40 5.39
CA GLY A 49 -4.01 -8.54 5.17
C GLY A 49 -3.35 -7.22 4.75
N PHE A 50 -3.99 -6.47 3.86
CA PHE A 50 -3.45 -5.20 3.38
C PHE A 50 -3.30 -4.16 4.49
N ILE A 51 -4.31 -3.99 5.36
CA ILE A 51 -4.26 -3.08 6.50
C ILE A 51 -3.12 -3.49 7.44
N ALA A 52 -3.06 -4.79 7.79
CA ALA A 52 -2.02 -5.32 8.66
C ALA A 52 -0.62 -5.02 8.10
N PHE A 53 -0.41 -5.18 6.80
CA PHE A 53 0.87 -4.90 6.15
C PHE A 53 1.16 -3.41 5.99
N ALA A 54 0.19 -2.62 5.53
CA ALA A 54 0.41 -1.23 5.10
C ALA A 54 0.49 -0.24 6.27
N THR A 55 -0.21 -0.48 7.37
CA THR A 55 -0.23 0.43 8.54
C THR A 55 1.18 0.83 9.03
N PRO A 56 2.13 -0.09 9.30
CA PRO A 56 3.43 0.30 9.82
C PRO A 56 4.21 1.18 8.83
N TYR A 57 4.17 0.88 7.52
CA TYR A 57 4.86 1.68 6.50
C TYR A 57 4.24 3.07 6.30
N MET A 58 2.93 3.22 6.53
CA MET A 58 2.27 4.52 6.42
C MET A 58 2.50 5.41 7.64
N LEU A 59 2.62 4.80 8.82
CA LEU A 59 2.74 5.54 10.07
C LEU A 59 4.19 5.77 10.51
N PHE A 60 5.07 4.77 10.30
CA PHE A 60 6.41 4.72 10.87
C PHE A 60 7.51 4.39 9.83
N PRO A 61 8.72 4.96 9.96
CA PRO A 61 9.07 6.03 10.90
C PRO A 61 8.38 7.33 10.47
N ASP A 62 7.91 8.11 11.44
CA ASP A 62 7.25 9.37 11.14
C ASP A 62 8.28 10.46 10.84
N SER A 63 8.15 11.09 9.66
CA SER A 63 8.99 12.22 9.27
C SER A 63 8.81 13.43 10.18
N ASN A 64 7.67 13.56 10.86
CA ASN A 64 7.35 14.70 11.70
C ASN A 64 7.66 14.45 13.20
N VAL A 65 8.33 13.34 13.54
CA VAL A 65 8.57 12.95 14.94
C VAL A 65 9.24 14.06 15.75
N SER A 66 10.23 14.76 15.20
CA SER A 66 10.92 15.87 15.86
C SER A 66 10.00 17.07 16.12
N SER A 67 9.13 17.41 15.16
CA SER A 67 8.15 18.50 15.34
C SER A 67 7.09 18.16 16.37
N ILE A 68 6.66 16.89 16.42
CA ILE A 68 5.70 16.40 17.42
C ILE A 68 6.32 16.43 18.81
N GLN A 69 7.60 16.06 18.93
CA GLN A 69 8.35 16.10 20.17
C GLN A 69 8.52 17.54 20.69
N LEU A 70 8.92 18.47 19.82
CA LEU A 70 9.05 19.89 20.18
C LEU A 70 7.70 20.53 20.51
N GLY A 71 6.64 20.12 19.81
CA GLY A 71 5.28 20.61 20.04
C GLY A 71 4.61 20.04 21.28
N ASN A 72 5.22 19.04 21.94
CA ASN A 72 4.71 18.38 23.15
C ASN A 72 3.21 18.05 23.07
N ILE A 73 2.81 17.38 21.99
CA ILE A 73 1.39 17.09 21.72
C ILE A 73 0.84 16.14 22.78
N SER A 74 -0.33 16.45 23.34
CA SER A 74 -1.02 15.56 24.29
C SER A 74 -1.37 14.22 23.67
N GLY A 75 -1.50 13.16 24.48
CA GLY A 75 -1.82 11.82 23.98
C GLY A 75 -3.09 11.71 23.14
N ALA A 76 -4.14 12.46 23.49
CA ALA A 76 -5.34 12.55 22.66
C ALA A 76 -5.06 13.24 21.31
N GLY A 77 -4.25 14.29 21.32
CA GLY A 77 -3.79 14.98 20.11
C GLY A 77 -2.92 14.09 19.22
N LEU A 78 -2.08 13.25 19.83
CA LEU A 78 -1.24 12.28 19.11
C LEU A 78 -2.08 11.20 18.41
N ILE A 79 -3.09 10.66 19.10
CA ILE A 79 -4.03 9.71 18.50
C ILE A 79 -4.79 10.36 17.34
N ALA A 80 -5.32 11.57 17.54
CA ALA A 80 -6.01 12.32 16.50
C ALA A 80 -5.09 12.61 15.30
N TYR A 81 -3.82 12.92 15.54
CA TYR A 81 -2.81 13.10 14.51
C TYR A 81 -2.59 11.82 13.69
N LEU A 82 -2.41 10.67 14.34
CA LEU A 82 -2.20 9.39 13.65
C LEU A 82 -3.42 8.97 12.82
N LEU A 83 -4.63 9.13 13.36
CA LEU A 83 -5.87 8.90 12.61
C LEU A 83 -5.98 9.89 11.42
N GLY A 84 -5.63 11.16 11.64
CA GLY A 84 -5.63 12.19 10.60
C GLY A 84 -4.63 11.94 9.48
N LYS A 85 -3.52 11.22 9.74
CA LYS A 85 -2.53 10.79 8.74
C LYS A 85 -3.06 9.67 7.84
N MET A 86 -3.93 8.83 8.39
CA MET A 86 -4.57 7.71 7.68
C MET A 86 -5.84 8.14 6.91
N ALA A 87 -6.47 9.25 7.32
CA ALA A 87 -7.73 9.72 6.75
C ALA A 87 -7.71 9.89 5.22
N ASP A 88 -6.58 10.32 4.64
CA ASP A 88 -6.44 10.48 3.19
C ASP A 88 -6.58 9.16 2.41
N TYR A 89 -6.31 8.02 3.06
CA TYR A 89 -6.48 6.69 2.49
C TYR A 89 -7.85 6.08 2.85
N TYR A 90 -8.41 6.48 3.99
CA TYR A 90 -9.73 6.02 4.40
C TYR A 90 -10.82 6.55 3.47
N TRP A 91 -10.78 7.84 3.13
CA TRP A 91 -11.84 8.43 2.33
C TRP A 91 -12.05 7.76 0.96
N PRO A 92 -11.01 7.52 0.14
CA PRO A 92 -11.16 6.74 -1.09
C PRO A 92 -11.74 5.35 -0.84
N MET A 93 -11.31 4.65 0.21
CA MET A 93 -11.84 3.32 0.53
C MET A 93 -13.32 3.35 0.93
N LEU A 94 -13.74 4.36 1.70
CA LEU A 94 -15.15 4.55 2.05
C LEU A 94 -16.00 4.89 0.82
N VAL A 95 -15.46 5.67 -0.12
CA VAL A 95 -16.11 5.91 -1.41
C VAL A 95 -16.21 4.62 -2.23
N LEU A 96 -15.18 3.76 -2.20
CA LEU A 96 -15.24 2.46 -2.85
C LEU A 96 -16.39 1.62 -2.28
N PHE A 97 -16.54 1.52 -0.95
CA PHE A 97 -17.65 0.78 -0.35
C PHE A 97 -19.00 1.37 -0.70
N LEU A 98 -19.12 2.71 -0.72
CA LEU A 98 -20.35 3.39 -1.13
C LEU A 98 -20.72 2.99 -2.56
N ILE A 99 -19.76 2.95 -3.48
CA ILE A 99 -19.99 2.62 -4.88
C ILE A 99 -20.24 1.13 -5.07
N LEU A 100 -19.53 0.26 -4.35
CA LEU A 100 -19.80 -1.18 -4.41
C LEU A 100 -21.21 -1.52 -3.88
N ALA A 101 -21.73 -0.76 -2.91
CA ALA A 101 -23.08 -0.97 -2.41
C ALA A 101 -24.17 -0.27 -3.25
N PHE A 102 -23.94 0.96 -3.71
CA PHE A 102 -24.97 1.81 -4.33
C PHE A 102 -24.74 2.14 -5.81
N GLY A 103 -23.60 1.76 -6.39
CA GLY A 103 -23.23 2.04 -7.78
C GLY A 103 -23.98 1.19 -8.80
N ASP A 104 -25.23 0.82 -8.52
CA ASP A 104 -26.12 0.11 -9.44
C ASP A 104 -26.60 1.03 -10.55
N ILE A 105 -26.41 0.64 -11.80
CA ILE A 105 -26.90 1.43 -12.94
C ILE A 105 -28.32 0.99 -13.34
N HIS A 106 -28.70 -0.25 -13.06
CA HIS A 106 -29.95 -0.84 -13.54
C HIS A 106 -31.09 -0.70 -12.53
N THR A 107 -30.83 -0.97 -11.24
CA THR A 107 -31.85 -0.91 -10.17
C THR A 107 -31.36 -0.10 -8.96
N PRO A 108 -31.09 1.21 -9.12
CA PRO A 108 -30.50 2.04 -8.06
C PRO A 108 -31.34 2.11 -6.78
N LEU A 109 -32.67 2.08 -6.90
CA LEU A 109 -33.62 2.25 -5.79
C LEU A 109 -34.11 0.93 -5.17
N GLU A 110 -33.72 -0.23 -5.70
CA GLU A 110 -34.08 -1.52 -5.13
C GLU A 110 -33.11 -1.92 -4.01
N ASP A 111 -33.57 -2.79 -3.09
CA ASP A 111 -32.78 -3.37 -1.99
C ASP A 111 -32.00 -2.38 -1.12
N LEU A 112 -32.54 -1.16 -0.92
CA LEU A 112 -31.88 -0.08 -0.18
C LEU A 112 -31.46 -0.49 1.23
N VAL A 113 -32.26 -1.34 1.89
CA VAL A 113 -31.94 -1.88 3.23
C VAL A 113 -30.68 -2.74 3.18
N THR A 114 -30.58 -3.65 2.21
CA THR A 114 -29.42 -4.53 2.02
C THR A 114 -28.19 -3.71 1.64
N LYS A 115 -28.31 -2.80 0.67
CA LYS A 115 -27.22 -1.89 0.27
C LYS A 115 -26.70 -1.06 1.45
N GLY A 116 -27.61 -0.48 2.23
CA GLY A 116 -27.27 0.27 3.44
C GLY A 116 -26.58 -0.59 4.50
N LEU A 117 -27.08 -1.81 4.73
CA LEU A 117 -26.49 -2.72 5.70
C LEU A 117 -25.05 -3.10 5.33
N TYR A 118 -24.78 -3.45 4.08
CA TYR A 118 -23.42 -3.82 3.65
C TYR A 118 -22.47 -2.63 3.61
N MET A 119 -22.97 -1.41 3.32
CA MET A 119 -22.17 -0.19 3.46
C MET A 119 -21.76 0.05 4.93
N ILE A 120 -22.70 -0.10 5.87
CA ILE A 120 -22.42 0.04 7.31
C ILE A 120 -21.47 -1.05 7.77
N LEU A 121 -21.69 -2.29 7.36
CA LEU A 121 -20.84 -3.44 7.68
C LEU A 121 -19.40 -3.20 7.21
N ALA A 122 -19.21 -2.87 5.93
CA ALA A 122 -17.88 -2.65 5.36
C ALA A 122 -17.16 -1.49 6.03
N THR A 123 -17.86 -0.37 6.26
CA THR A 123 -17.32 0.81 6.94
C THR A 123 -16.93 0.50 8.38
N THR A 124 -17.83 -0.12 9.14
CA THR A 124 -17.62 -0.51 10.54
C THR A 124 -16.44 -1.45 10.69
N PHE A 125 -16.39 -2.50 9.86
CA PHE A 125 -15.29 -3.47 9.85
C PHE A 125 -13.96 -2.79 9.53
N PHE A 126 -13.92 -2.00 8.45
CA PHE A 126 -12.71 -1.34 7.99
C PHE A 126 -12.15 -0.36 9.05
N ILE A 127 -13.01 0.47 9.64
CA ILE A 127 -12.61 1.40 10.70
C ILE A 127 -12.13 0.61 11.93
N GLY A 128 -12.88 -0.40 12.35
CA GLY A 128 -12.54 -1.23 13.51
C GLY A 128 -11.17 -1.90 13.37
N LEU A 129 -10.92 -2.54 12.24
CA LEU A 129 -9.66 -3.24 11.99
C LEU A 129 -8.47 -2.26 11.90
N ASN A 130 -8.67 -1.08 11.33
CA ASN A 130 -7.65 -0.03 11.35
C ASN A 130 -7.34 0.45 12.77
N LEU A 131 -8.34 0.63 13.64
CA LEU A 131 -8.12 1.00 15.04
C LEU A 131 -7.32 -0.07 15.81
N ILE A 132 -7.63 -1.35 15.56
CA ILE A 132 -6.84 -2.48 16.08
C ILE A 132 -5.40 -2.39 15.57
N SER A 133 -5.21 -2.22 14.26
CA SER A 133 -3.91 -2.15 13.61
C SER A 133 -3.04 -1.03 14.18
N ILE A 134 -3.57 0.19 14.23
CA ILE A 134 -2.87 1.36 14.81
C ILE A 134 -2.45 1.08 16.25
N THR A 135 -3.35 0.54 17.07
CA THR A 135 -3.08 0.30 18.48
C THR A 135 -2.03 -0.79 18.70
N ARG A 136 -2.08 -1.86 17.92
CA ARG A 136 -1.09 -2.95 17.94
C ARG A 136 0.28 -2.43 17.51
N TYR A 137 0.34 -1.72 16.39
CA TYR A 137 1.62 -1.22 15.87
C TYR A 137 2.25 -0.17 16.77
N LEU A 138 1.46 0.68 17.44
CA LEU A 138 1.97 1.62 18.44
C LEU A 138 2.65 0.95 19.64
N LYS A 139 2.40 -0.34 19.89
CA LYS A 139 3.07 -1.11 20.95
C LYS A 139 4.28 -1.89 20.44
N SER A 140 4.61 -1.82 19.15
CA SER A 140 5.72 -2.58 18.58
C SER A 140 7.08 -2.18 19.17
N GLY A 141 7.28 -0.91 19.50
CA GLY A 141 8.52 -0.45 20.14
C GLY A 141 8.76 -1.09 21.51
N PRO A 142 7.84 -0.93 22.48
CA PRO A 142 7.96 -1.58 23.79
C PRO A 142 8.02 -3.11 23.69
N ASP A 143 7.25 -3.70 22.78
CA ASP A 143 7.28 -5.14 22.56
C ASP A 143 8.66 -5.58 22.04
N SER A 144 9.25 -4.86 21.08
CA SER A 144 10.61 -5.13 20.58
C SER A 144 11.67 -5.06 21.68
N GLN A 145 11.59 -4.04 22.55
CA GLN A 145 12.48 -3.93 23.71
C GLN A 145 12.36 -5.16 24.62
N PHE A 146 11.14 -5.63 24.89
CA PHE A 146 10.92 -6.86 25.63
C PHE A 146 11.58 -8.07 24.94
N TRP A 147 11.44 -8.22 23.63
CA TRP A 147 12.03 -9.34 22.87
C TRP A 147 13.56 -9.29 22.81
N GLN A 148 14.15 -8.09 22.78
CA GLN A 148 15.60 -7.90 22.71
C GLN A 148 16.25 -8.01 24.10
N GLU A 149 15.73 -7.28 25.08
CA GLU A 149 16.39 -7.02 26.36
C GLU A 149 16.02 -8.04 27.44
N SER A 150 14.80 -8.58 27.44
CA SER A 150 14.36 -9.49 28.50
C SER A 150 14.90 -10.91 28.35
N GLU A 151 15.21 -11.57 29.47
CA GLU A 151 15.64 -12.98 29.48
C GLU A 151 14.58 -13.90 28.86
N LYS A 152 13.31 -13.66 29.16
CA LYS A 152 12.18 -14.41 28.62
C LYS A 152 12.06 -14.25 27.10
N GLY A 153 12.28 -13.04 26.57
CA GLY A 153 12.31 -12.77 25.13
C GLY A 153 13.47 -13.48 24.43
N ARG A 154 14.65 -13.51 25.05
CA ARG A 154 15.83 -14.26 24.55
C ARG A 154 15.57 -15.77 24.52
N ASP A 155 14.97 -16.33 25.57
CA ASP A 155 14.62 -17.76 25.63
C ASP A 155 13.60 -18.15 24.55
N MET A 156 12.52 -17.36 24.40
CA MET A 156 11.55 -17.61 23.33
C MET A 156 12.19 -17.52 21.94
N ARG A 157 13.04 -16.53 21.68
CA ARG A 157 13.74 -16.38 20.41
C ARG A 157 14.59 -17.60 20.09
N ARG A 158 15.29 -18.15 21.08
CA ARG A 158 16.08 -19.37 20.93
C ARG A 158 15.20 -20.54 20.50
N LYS A 159 14.08 -20.76 21.20
CA LYS A 159 13.09 -21.79 20.86
C LYS A 159 12.51 -21.62 19.45
N PHE A 160 12.20 -20.38 19.05
CA PHE A 160 11.70 -20.07 17.72
C PHE A 160 12.76 -20.31 16.62
N ALA A 161 14.01 -19.89 16.85
CA ALA A 161 15.11 -20.16 15.94
C ALA A 161 15.37 -21.66 15.77
N ASP A 162 15.28 -22.42 16.87
CA ASP A 162 15.44 -23.88 16.87
C ASP A 162 14.33 -24.60 16.08
N TYR A 163 13.09 -24.08 16.13
CA TYR A 163 11.93 -24.59 15.40
C TYR A 163 11.97 -24.25 13.91
N PHE A 164 12.17 -22.97 13.57
CA PHE A 164 12.18 -22.50 12.18
C PHE A 164 13.50 -22.74 11.45
N LYS A 165 14.54 -23.22 12.15
CA LYS A 165 15.90 -23.42 11.63
C LYS A 165 16.50 -22.17 10.97
N TYR A 166 16.02 -21.00 11.36
CA TYR A 166 16.40 -19.72 10.77
C TYR A 166 16.58 -18.67 11.89
N PRO A 167 17.68 -17.90 11.89
CA PRO A 167 17.85 -16.82 12.85
C PRO A 167 16.82 -15.72 12.55
N LEU A 168 15.82 -15.58 13.42
CA LEU A 168 14.86 -14.49 13.34
C LEU A 168 15.52 -13.21 13.86
N ASP A 169 15.54 -12.17 13.03
CA ASP A 169 15.92 -10.83 13.46
C ASP A 169 14.98 -10.38 14.59
N PRO A 170 15.50 -10.09 15.81
CA PRO A 170 14.69 -9.71 16.96
C PRO A 170 13.73 -8.56 16.68
N GLY A 171 14.14 -7.62 15.80
CA GLY A 171 13.30 -6.49 15.43
C GLY A 171 12.10 -6.88 14.57
N SER A 172 12.21 -7.94 13.77
CA SER A 172 11.12 -8.34 12.87
C SER A 172 9.94 -9.04 13.56
N ILE A 173 10.19 -9.66 14.73
CA ILE A 173 9.24 -10.55 15.41
C ILE A 173 7.94 -9.83 15.83
N PRO A 174 7.97 -8.69 16.53
CA PRO A 174 6.74 -7.99 16.92
C PRO A 174 5.91 -7.54 15.72
N SER A 175 6.58 -7.05 14.66
CA SER A 175 5.93 -6.62 13.42
C SER A 175 5.24 -7.79 12.71
N LEU A 176 5.92 -8.94 12.60
CA LEU A 176 5.37 -10.15 12.01
C LEU A 176 4.18 -10.69 12.82
N ILE A 177 4.32 -10.79 14.15
CA ILE A 177 3.24 -11.26 15.04
C ILE A 177 2.02 -10.34 14.93
N ASN A 178 2.23 -9.01 14.95
CA ASN A 178 1.14 -8.06 14.78
C ASN A 178 0.47 -8.21 13.41
N THR A 179 1.25 -8.35 12.33
CA THR A 179 0.72 -8.59 10.98
C THR A 179 -0.16 -9.84 10.95
N LEU A 180 0.32 -10.95 11.49
CA LEU A 180 -0.41 -12.22 11.55
C LEU A 180 -1.68 -12.11 12.37
N ILE A 181 -1.62 -11.52 13.58
CA ILE A 181 -2.78 -11.37 14.46
C ILE A 181 -3.85 -10.49 13.80
N ILE A 182 -3.49 -9.34 13.23
CA ILE A 182 -4.44 -8.42 12.59
C ILE A 182 -5.08 -9.09 11.38
N THR A 183 -4.25 -9.72 10.53
CA THR A 183 -4.73 -10.42 9.31
C THR A 183 -5.68 -11.55 9.68
N ALA A 184 -5.26 -12.44 10.60
CA ALA A 184 -6.06 -13.58 11.03
C ALA A 184 -7.35 -13.12 11.72
N ALA A 185 -7.29 -12.12 12.61
CA ALA A 185 -8.48 -11.59 13.28
C ALA A 185 -9.50 -11.03 12.27
N GLY A 186 -9.05 -10.26 11.28
CA GLY A 186 -9.90 -9.74 10.22
C GLY A 186 -10.51 -10.86 9.36
N MET A 187 -9.69 -11.79 8.88
CA MET A 187 -10.14 -12.93 8.07
C MET A 187 -11.13 -13.83 8.82
N ILE A 188 -10.83 -14.18 10.08
CA ILE A 188 -11.72 -14.97 10.94
C ILE A 188 -13.04 -14.24 11.16
N ALA A 189 -13.03 -12.92 11.39
CA ALA A 189 -14.25 -12.16 11.56
C ALA A 189 -15.13 -12.14 10.29
N ILE A 190 -14.55 -12.07 9.09
CA ILE A 190 -15.32 -12.18 7.83
C ILE A 190 -15.90 -13.58 7.65
N VAL A 191 -15.14 -14.63 7.96
CA VAL A 191 -15.64 -16.02 7.90
C VAL A 191 -16.75 -16.24 8.93
N ALA A 192 -16.56 -15.77 10.17
CA ALA A 192 -17.59 -15.84 11.22
C ALA A 192 -18.84 -15.06 10.83
N GLY A 193 -18.70 -13.87 10.25
CA GLY A 193 -19.80 -13.11 9.67
C GLY A 193 -20.56 -13.91 8.62
N SER A 194 -19.85 -14.54 7.69
CA SER A 194 -20.45 -15.37 6.65
C SER A 194 -21.19 -16.59 7.21
N ILE A 195 -20.72 -17.16 8.32
CA ILE A 195 -21.42 -18.22 9.06
C ILE A 195 -22.71 -17.68 9.70
N PHE A 196 -22.66 -16.50 10.34
CA PHE A 196 -23.86 -15.85 10.90
C PHE A 196 -24.89 -15.52 9.82
N TYR A 197 -24.44 -15.06 8.65
CA TYR A 197 -25.30 -14.88 7.48
C TYR A 197 -26.06 -16.17 7.14
N GLY A 198 -25.34 -17.30 7.06
CA GLY A 198 -25.92 -18.59 6.70
C GLY A 198 -26.88 -19.17 7.74
N TRP A 199 -26.69 -18.86 9.02
CA TRP A 199 -27.52 -19.42 10.11
C TRP A 199 -28.72 -18.55 10.48
N LEU A 200 -28.54 -17.23 10.51
CA LEU A 200 -29.51 -16.30 11.09
C LEU A 200 -30.06 -15.29 10.06
N GLY A 201 -29.48 -15.25 8.86
CA GLY A 201 -29.86 -14.34 7.78
C GLY A 201 -28.96 -13.13 7.65
N SER A 202 -29.21 -12.33 6.61
CA SER A 202 -28.31 -11.27 6.15
C SER A 202 -28.00 -10.18 7.18
N HIS A 203 -28.95 -9.89 8.08
CA HIS A 203 -28.79 -8.84 9.07
C HIS A 203 -27.76 -9.17 10.16
N TYR A 204 -27.47 -10.45 10.40
CA TYR A 204 -26.60 -10.88 11.50
C TYR A 204 -25.11 -10.85 11.16
N GLU A 205 -24.76 -10.71 9.88
CA GLU A 205 -23.37 -10.57 9.45
C GLU A 205 -22.69 -9.34 10.06
N ILE A 206 -23.46 -8.26 10.27
CA ILE A 206 -22.97 -7.01 10.86
C ILE A 206 -22.41 -7.19 12.28
N ILE A 207 -22.80 -8.24 13.01
CA ILE A 207 -22.33 -8.51 14.36
C ILE A 207 -20.81 -8.68 14.38
N ALA A 208 -20.25 -9.40 13.40
CA ALA A 208 -18.80 -9.58 13.31
C ALA A 208 -18.07 -8.24 13.10
N ALA A 209 -18.61 -7.37 12.23
CA ALA A 209 -18.07 -6.03 12.02
C ALA A 209 -18.15 -5.17 13.29
N LEU A 210 -19.28 -5.18 14.00
CA LEU A 210 -19.47 -4.44 15.26
C LEU A 210 -18.53 -4.92 16.36
N LEU A 211 -18.28 -6.24 16.47
CA LEU A 211 -17.31 -6.79 17.41
C LEU A 211 -15.88 -6.33 17.12
N ILE A 212 -15.49 -6.29 15.83
CA ILE A 212 -14.19 -5.75 15.41
C ILE A 212 -14.07 -4.25 15.73
N LEU A 213 -15.11 -3.47 15.47
CA LEU A 213 -15.13 -2.05 15.85
C LEU A 213 -15.05 -1.85 17.36
N LEU A 214 -15.83 -2.60 18.13
CA LEU A 214 -15.81 -2.55 19.59
C LEU A 214 -14.43 -2.92 20.15
N ALA A 215 -13.80 -3.97 19.63
CA ALA A 215 -12.45 -4.37 20.00
C ALA A 215 -11.45 -3.25 19.71
N GLY A 216 -11.47 -2.67 18.51
CA GLY A 216 -10.63 -1.53 18.13
C GLY A 216 -10.85 -0.31 19.04
N TRP A 217 -12.10 0.00 19.35
CA TRP A 217 -12.48 1.09 20.25
C TRP A 217 -11.98 0.88 21.68
N VAL A 218 -12.16 -0.31 22.24
CA VAL A 218 -11.66 -0.66 23.58
C VAL A 218 -10.12 -0.59 23.61
N MET A 219 -9.46 -1.07 22.57
CA MET A 219 -8.00 -1.04 22.48
C MET A 219 -7.45 0.38 22.43
N ILE A 220 -8.03 1.26 21.60
CA ILE A 220 -7.56 2.65 21.52
C ILE A 220 -7.87 3.42 22.81
N HIS A 221 -8.98 3.11 23.48
CA HIS A 221 -9.30 3.71 24.78
C HIS A 221 -8.28 3.30 25.85
N LYS A 222 -7.89 2.02 25.89
CA LYS A 222 -6.83 1.53 26.80
C LYS A 222 -5.45 2.11 26.48
N LEU A 223 -5.20 2.52 25.23
CA LEU A 223 -3.93 3.13 24.83
C LEU A 223 -3.76 4.56 25.37
N LYS A 224 -4.85 5.23 25.76
CA LYS A 224 -4.84 6.63 26.21
C LYS A 224 -3.99 6.90 27.45
N THR A 225 -3.60 5.87 28.21
CA THR A 225 -2.86 6.06 29.46
C THR A 225 -1.44 6.58 29.24
N ASN A 226 -0.75 6.20 28.16
CA ASN A 226 0.62 6.67 27.82
C ASN A 226 0.94 6.51 26.31
N PRO A 227 0.16 7.10 25.39
CA PRO A 227 0.38 6.94 23.95
C PRO A 227 1.71 7.54 23.46
N GLU A 228 2.26 8.54 24.15
CA GLU A 228 3.49 9.25 23.79
C GLU A 228 4.71 8.31 23.91
N LYS A 229 4.84 7.60 25.03
CA LYS A 229 5.92 6.63 25.26
C LYS A 229 5.92 5.56 24.17
N ASN A 230 4.75 5.02 23.87
CA ASN A 230 4.53 4.00 22.84
C ASN A 230 4.87 4.53 21.43
N TYR A 231 4.48 5.77 21.13
CA TYR A 231 4.77 6.41 19.86
C TYR A 231 6.27 6.65 19.65
N TYR A 232 7.00 7.21 20.62
CA TYR A 232 8.41 7.50 20.46
C TYR A 232 9.27 6.24 20.39
N SER A 233 8.99 5.26 21.26
CA SER A 233 9.68 3.95 21.22
C SER A 233 9.42 3.21 19.91
N THR A 234 8.18 3.22 19.41
CA THR A 234 7.83 2.61 18.11
C THR A 234 8.49 3.32 16.94
N ASN A 235 8.60 4.65 16.97
CA ASN A 235 9.34 5.39 15.95
C ASN A 235 10.84 5.09 15.96
N ALA A 236 11.45 4.98 17.14
CA ALA A 236 12.85 4.58 17.28
C ALA A 236 13.05 3.16 16.73
N PHE A 237 12.19 2.23 17.14
CA PHE A 237 12.19 0.86 16.64
C PHE A 237 12.06 0.79 15.12
N PHE A 238 11.06 1.42 14.50
CA PHE A 238 10.90 1.36 13.04
C PHE A 238 11.99 2.15 12.30
N ARG A 239 12.59 3.17 12.93
CA ARG A 239 13.78 3.83 12.38
C ARG A 239 14.99 2.90 12.40
N GLU A 240 15.15 2.04 13.40
CA GLU A 240 16.18 1.01 13.43
C GLU A 240 15.84 -0.15 12.48
N PHE A 241 14.59 -0.59 12.45
CA PHE A 241 14.15 -1.71 11.63
C PHE A 241 14.18 -1.39 10.13
N PHE A 242 13.74 -0.19 9.72
CA PHE A 242 13.82 0.28 8.34
C PHE A 242 15.11 1.05 8.03
N GLY A 243 15.85 1.48 9.06
CA GLY A 243 17.05 2.31 8.94
C GLY A 243 18.31 1.67 9.52
N SER A 244 18.31 0.36 9.76
CA SER A 244 19.51 -0.48 9.82
C SER A 244 20.29 -0.43 8.48
N ASP A 245 19.70 0.18 7.45
CA ASP A 245 20.33 0.61 6.20
C ASP A 245 20.84 2.09 6.19
N LEU A 246 20.62 2.86 7.26
CA LEU A 246 20.86 4.31 7.32
C LEU A 246 21.80 4.79 8.45
N GLN A 247 22.06 3.97 9.47
CA GLN A 247 23.19 4.19 10.39
C GLN A 247 24.27 3.16 10.10
N GLY A 248 25.46 3.65 9.76
CA GLY A 248 26.56 2.88 9.18
C GLY A 248 27.01 1.70 10.04
N ASP A 249 27.13 0.54 9.39
CA ASP A 249 28.28 -0.37 9.46
C ASP A 249 27.97 -1.78 8.95
N SER A 250 26.73 -2.07 8.51
CA SER A 250 26.53 -3.17 7.57
C SER A 250 26.63 -2.64 6.14
N VAL A 251 27.58 -3.19 5.40
CA VAL A 251 27.78 -2.98 3.97
C VAL A 251 26.46 -3.36 3.28
N VAL A 252 25.57 -2.40 3.06
CA VAL A 252 24.65 -2.50 1.92
C VAL A 252 25.59 -2.71 0.76
N GLU A 253 25.58 -3.90 0.17
CA GLU A 253 26.26 -4.16 -1.09
C GLU A 253 25.53 -3.29 -2.12
N ARG A 254 25.89 -2.01 -2.12
CA ARG A 254 25.36 -1.00 -3.03
C ARG A 254 25.63 -1.60 -4.39
N ARG A 255 24.54 -1.81 -5.14
CA ARG A 255 24.64 -2.44 -6.46
C ARG A 255 25.79 -1.80 -7.19
N LYS A 256 26.72 -2.56 -7.76
CA LYS A 256 27.80 -1.98 -8.54
C LYS A 256 27.27 -1.65 -9.93
N VAL A 257 27.87 -0.69 -10.63
CA VAL A 257 27.41 -0.30 -11.98
C VAL A 257 27.47 -1.50 -12.92
N GLU A 258 28.46 -2.38 -12.74
CA GLU A 258 28.70 -3.58 -13.55
C GLU A 258 27.58 -4.62 -13.39
N GLN A 259 26.84 -4.60 -12.26
CA GLN A 259 25.71 -5.51 -12.03
C GLN A 259 24.49 -5.16 -12.89
N LEU A 260 24.47 -4.00 -13.57
CA LEU A 260 23.43 -3.60 -14.51
C LEU A 260 23.73 -4.08 -15.94
N TRP A 261 23.95 -5.39 -16.07
CA TRP A 261 24.25 -6.04 -17.36
C TRP A 261 23.12 -5.88 -18.40
N TRP A 262 21.87 -5.76 -17.94
CA TRP A 262 20.68 -5.54 -18.77
C TRP A 262 20.52 -4.08 -19.24
N VAL A 263 21.40 -3.17 -18.83
CA VAL A 263 21.37 -1.76 -19.23
C VAL A 263 22.43 -1.46 -20.29
N PRO A 264 22.06 -0.79 -21.40
CA PRO A 264 23.00 -0.33 -22.42
C PRO A 264 24.13 0.50 -21.82
N VAL A 265 25.37 0.24 -22.26
CA VAL A 265 26.58 0.90 -21.73
C VAL A 265 26.47 2.43 -21.65
N PRO A 266 25.95 3.16 -22.65
CA PRO A 266 25.93 4.62 -22.63
C PRO A 266 25.08 5.24 -21.52
N ILE A 267 24.08 4.50 -21.02
CA ILE A 267 23.12 5.00 -20.01
C ILE A 267 23.27 4.30 -18.66
N ARG A 268 24.19 3.32 -18.55
CA ARG A 268 24.31 2.43 -17.39
C ARG A 268 24.57 3.17 -16.08
N ALA A 269 25.51 4.12 -16.09
CA ALA A 269 25.84 4.93 -14.92
C ALA A 269 24.65 5.81 -14.47
N ASN A 270 23.89 6.34 -15.43
CA ASN A 270 22.72 7.18 -15.14
C ASN A 270 21.58 6.36 -14.52
N VAL A 271 21.29 5.18 -15.10
CA VAL A 271 20.29 4.25 -14.58
C VAL A 271 20.68 3.78 -13.18
N TRP A 272 21.95 3.47 -12.99
CA TRP A 272 22.50 3.10 -11.68
C TRP A 272 22.22 4.16 -10.62
N GLN A 273 22.54 5.42 -10.90
CA GLN A 273 22.32 6.52 -9.97
C GLN A 273 20.85 6.62 -9.56
N PHE A 274 19.91 6.56 -10.52
CA PHE A 274 18.49 6.62 -10.20
C PHE A 274 17.99 5.40 -9.46
N MET A 275 18.47 4.19 -9.77
CA MET A 275 18.09 2.99 -9.02
C MET A 275 18.48 3.11 -7.54
N GLN A 276 19.69 3.61 -7.25
CA GLN A 276 20.14 3.81 -5.87
C GLN A 276 19.29 4.84 -5.12
N GLN A 277 18.83 5.90 -5.80
CA GLN A 277 17.97 6.92 -5.17
C GLN A 277 16.51 6.46 -5.02
N LEU A 278 16.00 5.67 -5.98
CA LEU A 278 14.66 5.10 -5.90
C LEU A 278 14.56 4.07 -4.78
N ASP A 279 15.52 3.15 -4.69
CA ASP A 279 15.54 2.09 -3.67
C ASP A 279 15.57 2.67 -2.24
N ARG A 280 16.16 3.88 -2.06
CA ARG A 280 16.12 4.61 -0.78
C ARG A 280 14.75 5.16 -0.39
N LYS A 281 13.88 5.45 -1.36
CA LYS A 281 12.56 6.05 -1.07
C LYS A 281 11.41 5.07 -1.16
N ILE A 282 11.44 4.16 -2.13
CA ILE A 282 10.38 3.18 -2.35
C ILE A 282 11.02 1.85 -2.76
N PRO A 283 10.69 0.74 -2.09
CA PRO A 283 11.07 -0.59 -2.54
C PRO A 283 10.22 -1.00 -3.75
N ALA A 284 10.46 -0.37 -4.91
CA ALA A 284 9.59 -0.43 -6.09
C ALA A 284 9.31 -1.87 -6.53
N GLY A 285 10.31 -2.77 -6.49
CA GLY A 285 10.11 -4.18 -6.82
C GLY A 285 9.09 -4.89 -5.93
N ARG A 286 9.07 -4.58 -4.63
CA ARG A 286 8.07 -5.17 -3.70
C ARG A 286 6.67 -4.64 -4.00
N VAL A 287 6.55 -3.34 -4.24
CA VAL A 287 5.26 -2.71 -4.58
C VAL A 287 4.70 -3.26 -5.88
N VAL A 288 5.54 -3.38 -6.91
CA VAL A 288 5.20 -3.97 -8.20
C VAL A 288 4.76 -5.43 -8.03
N ALA A 289 5.50 -6.24 -7.27
CA ALA A 289 5.14 -7.63 -7.02
C ALA A 289 3.78 -7.76 -6.31
N VAL A 290 3.54 -6.96 -5.27
CA VAL A 290 2.25 -6.92 -4.55
C VAL A 290 1.11 -6.55 -5.49
N GLY A 291 1.32 -5.58 -6.39
CA GLY A 291 0.28 -5.19 -7.33
C GLY A 291 -0.04 -6.28 -8.37
N HIS A 292 0.95 -7.06 -8.83
CA HIS A 292 0.67 -8.24 -9.67
C HIS A 292 -0.18 -9.27 -8.91
N PHE A 293 0.17 -9.61 -7.66
CA PHE A 293 -0.63 -10.51 -6.84
C PHE A 293 -2.06 -9.99 -6.62
N LEU A 294 -2.22 -8.68 -6.42
CA LEU A 294 -3.52 -8.06 -6.27
C LEU A 294 -4.38 -8.21 -7.54
N ILE A 295 -3.80 -7.98 -8.71
CA ILE A 295 -4.51 -8.16 -9.99
C ILE A 295 -4.92 -9.62 -10.19
N TRP A 296 -4.06 -10.57 -9.83
CA TRP A 296 -4.38 -11.99 -9.92
C TRP A 296 -5.47 -12.41 -8.93
N PHE A 297 -5.45 -11.86 -7.73
CA PHE A 297 -6.53 -12.07 -6.75
C PHE A 297 -7.86 -11.53 -7.27
N ILE A 298 -7.84 -10.38 -7.96
CA ILE A 298 -9.04 -9.83 -8.60
C ILE A 298 -9.46 -10.70 -9.80
N ALA A 299 -8.52 -11.16 -10.62
CA ALA A 299 -8.80 -12.06 -11.74
C ALA A 299 -9.44 -13.39 -11.30
N TYR A 300 -9.10 -13.88 -10.10
CA TYR A 300 -9.74 -15.05 -9.50
C TYR A 300 -11.26 -14.89 -9.32
N GLN A 301 -11.74 -13.67 -9.13
CA GLN A 301 -13.18 -13.35 -9.05
C GLN A 301 -13.86 -13.34 -10.43
N ARG A 302 -13.11 -13.59 -11.51
CA ARG A 302 -13.58 -13.61 -12.91
C ARG A 302 -14.39 -12.38 -13.35
N PRO A 303 -13.89 -11.16 -13.13
CA PRO A 303 -14.55 -9.97 -13.64
C PRO A 303 -14.57 -9.90 -15.16
N GLU A 304 -15.42 -9.00 -15.66
CA GLU A 304 -15.52 -8.65 -17.08
C GLU A 304 -14.16 -8.23 -17.66
N GLN A 305 -13.97 -8.51 -18.95
CA GLN A 305 -12.71 -8.32 -19.65
C GLN A 305 -12.31 -6.84 -19.75
N GLU A 306 -13.28 -5.94 -19.89
CA GLU A 306 -13.07 -4.50 -19.89
C GLU A 306 -12.48 -4.04 -18.55
N PHE A 307 -13.04 -4.53 -17.44
CA PHE A 307 -12.55 -4.21 -16.10
C PHE A 307 -11.10 -4.68 -15.92
N MET A 308 -10.79 -5.92 -16.29
CA MET A 308 -9.41 -6.42 -16.19
C MET A 308 -8.44 -5.62 -17.05
N THR A 309 -8.85 -5.24 -18.25
CA THR A 309 -8.03 -4.42 -19.15
C THR A 309 -7.76 -3.06 -18.54
N ALA A 310 -8.79 -2.39 -18.01
CA ALA A 310 -8.66 -1.12 -17.32
C ALA A 310 -7.75 -1.21 -16.08
N LEU A 311 -7.88 -2.29 -15.30
CA LEU A 311 -7.05 -2.55 -14.12
C LEU A 311 -5.58 -2.72 -14.50
N TRP A 312 -5.28 -3.48 -15.56
CA TRP A 312 -3.92 -3.64 -16.07
C TRP A 312 -3.34 -2.32 -16.62
N ILE A 313 -4.15 -1.50 -17.30
CA ILE A 313 -3.74 -0.17 -17.75
C ILE A 313 -3.40 0.73 -16.55
N LEU A 314 -4.25 0.74 -15.52
CA LEU A 314 -4.00 1.52 -14.31
C LEU A 314 -2.72 1.06 -13.61
N PHE A 315 -2.51 -0.24 -13.52
CA PHE A 315 -1.31 -0.81 -12.92
C PHE A 315 -0.04 -0.44 -13.69
N ALA A 316 -0.10 -0.52 -15.03
CA ALA A 316 0.95 -0.06 -15.93
C ALA A 316 1.27 1.44 -15.71
N LEU A 317 0.25 2.29 -15.53
CA LEU A 317 0.44 3.71 -15.20
C LEU A 317 1.05 3.92 -13.81
N ALA A 318 0.56 3.20 -12.81
CA ALA A 318 1.02 3.32 -11.43
C ALA A 318 2.53 3.03 -11.34
N HIS A 319 3.03 2.07 -12.11
CA HIS A 319 4.47 1.80 -12.20
C HIS A 319 5.27 3.00 -12.68
N GLN A 320 4.70 3.76 -13.61
CA GLN A 320 5.43 4.85 -14.24
C GLN A 320 5.62 6.05 -13.31
N LEU A 321 4.73 6.18 -12.32
CA LEU A 321 4.85 7.20 -11.28
C LEU A 321 6.15 7.07 -10.48
N PHE A 322 6.74 5.88 -10.38
CA PHE A 322 8.03 5.71 -9.70
C PHE A 322 9.15 6.49 -10.39
N VAL A 323 9.18 6.52 -11.72
CA VAL A 323 10.19 7.31 -12.45
C VAL A 323 9.95 8.80 -12.31
N MET A 324 8.71 9.26 -12.10
CA MET A 324 8.46 10.68 -11.80
C MET A 324 9.15 11.14 -10.52
N LEU A 325 9.43 10.24 -9.56
CA LEU A 325 10.22 10.59 -8.38
C LEU A 325 11.63 11.05 -8.74
N SER A 326 12.22 10.50 -9.82
CA SER A 326 13.53 10.92 -10.34
C SER A 326 13.57 12.39 -10.80
N MET A 327 12.40 13.02 -10.98
CA MET A 327 12.25 14.41 -11.38
C MET A 327 12.16 15.36 -10.18
N GLN A 328 12.11 14.84 -8.95
CA GLN A 328 12.11 15.66 -7.76
C GLN A 328 13.51 16.20 -7.47
N ASN A 329 13.61 17.50 -7.19
CA ASN A 329 14.88 18.14 -6.77
C ASN A 329 15.52 17.47 -5.54
N SER A 330 14.71 16.84 -4.67
CA SER A 330 15.21 16.08 -3.52
C SER A 330 15.89 14.75 -3.86
N MET A 331 15.69 14.22 -5.08
CA MET A 331 16.37 13.00 -5.56
C MET A 331 17.56 13.35 -6.44
N ALA A 332 17.34 14.23 -7.41
CA ALA A 332 18.37 14.64 -8.35
C ALA A 332 18.13 16.10 -8.76
N PRO A 333 18.91 17.05 -8.23
CA PRO A 333 18.79 18.45 -8.60
C PRO A 333 18.94 18.63 -10.12
N GLY A 334 18.07 19.42 -10.73
CA GLY A 334 18.08 19.62 -12.18
C GLY A 334 19.42 20.15 -12.73
N TRP A 335 20.14 20.96 -11.96
CA TRP A 335 21.47 21.44 -12.32
C TRP A 335 22.49 20.30 -12.45
N LEU A 336 22.47 19.33 -11.54
CA LEU A 336 23.40 18.21 -11.52
C LEU A 336 23.14 17.28 -12.71
N LEU A 337 21.87 17.00 -12.98
CA LEU A 337 21.48 16.19 -14.13
C LEU A 337 21.94 16.82 -15.45
N ARG A 338 21.80 18.15 -15.62
CA ARG A 338 22.31 18.84 -16.83
C ARG A 338 23.83 18.78 -16.96
N TRP A 339 24.55 18.84 -15.84
CA TRP A 339 26.02 18.73 -15.85
C TRP A 339 26.50 17.34 -16.26
N VAL A 340 25.80 16.29 -15.83
CA VAL A 340 26.18 14.88 -16.08
C VAL A 340 25.70 14.36 -17.43
N GLY A 341 24.67 14.94 -18.04
CA GLY A 341 24.16 14.42 -19.32
C GLY A 341 23.18 15.33 -20.07
N SER A 342 23.05 15.06 -21.37
CA SER A 342 22.11 15.75 -22.25
C SER A 342 20.66 15.32 -22.01
N GLY A 343 19.71 16.16 -22.44
CA GLY A 343 18.27 15.84 -22.34
C GLY A 343 17.91 14.52 -23.01
N THR A 344 18.52 14.20 -24.16
CA THR A 344 18.34 12.93 -24.87
C THR A 344 18.84 11.75 -24.04
N ASN A 345 20.00 11.89 -23.39
CA ASN A 345 20.53 10.84 -22.52
C ASN A 345 19.59 10.57 -21.33
N TRP A 346 19.01 11.62 -20.75
CA TRP A 346 18.04 11.50 -19.66
C TRP A 346 16.68 10.97 -20.11
N PHE A 347 16.26 11.24 -21.34
CA PHE A 347 15.08 10.62 -21.93
C PHE A 347 15.26 9.09 -21.97
N PHE A 348 16.34 8.62 -22.60
CA PHE A 348 16.60 7.18 -22.73
C PHE A 348 16.85 6.51 -21.39
N THR A 349 17.54 7.18 -20.46
CA THR A 349 17.73 6.67 -19.09
C THR A 349 16.38 6.40 -18.42
N ARG A 350 15.46 7.38 -18.42
CA ARG A 350 14.13 7.23 -17.79
C ARG A 350 13.27 6.22 -18.53
N PHE A 351 13.28 6.23 -19.86
CA PHE A 351 12.51 5.30 -20.66
C PHE A 351 12.97 3.86 -20.44
N TRP A 352 14.29 3.61 -20.44
CA TRP A 352 14.86 2.29 -20.19
C TRP A 352 14.53 1.76 -18.79
N MET A 353 14.54 2.64 -17.79
CA MET A 353 14.11 2.28 -16.43
C MET A 353 12.66 1.81 -16.36
N GLN A 354 11.78 2.26 -17.27
CA GLN A 354 10.42 1.73 -17.38
C GLN A 354 10.41 0.39 -18.12
N LEU A 355 11.16 0.28 -19.23
CA LEU A 355 11.19 -0.93 -20.06
C LEU A 355 11.55 -2.20 -19.29
N ARG A 356 12.36 -2.10 -18.23
CA ARG A 356 12.69 -3.25 -17.37
C ARG A 356 11.46 -3.96 -16.79
N TRP A 357 10.34 -3.25 -16.63
CA TRP A 357 9.09 -3.81 -16.10
C TRP A 357 8.23 -4.49 -17.16
N LEU A 358 8.56 -4.33 -18.44
CA LEU A 358 7.77 -4.90 -19.54
C LEU A 358 7.77 -6.43 -19.49
N VAL A 359 8.93 -7.05 -19.22
CA VAL A 359 9.03 -8.51 -19.14
C VAL A 359 8.20 -9.07 -17.98
N PRO A 360 8.34 -8.59 -16.72
CA PRO A 360 7.44 -8.98 -15.64
C PRO A 360 5.96 -8.78 -15.95
N LEU A 361 5.60 -7.64 -16.55
CA LEU A 361 4.23 -7.31 -16.93
C LEU A 361 3.66 -8.32 -17.92
N LEU A 362 4.39 -8.62 -19.01
CA LEU A 362 4.00 -9.59 -20.01
C LEU A 362 3.92 -11.00 -19.45
N LEU A 363 4.91 -11.43 -18.66
CA LEU A 363 4.90 -12.75 -18.02
C LEU A 363 3.70 -12.91 -17.11
N SER A 364 3.38 -11.88 -16.33
CA SER A 364 2.24 -11.91 -15.42
C SER A 364 0.90 -11.95 -16.16
N MET A 365 0.73 -11.15 -17.23
CA MET A 365 -0.48 -11.22 -18.07
C MET A 365 -0.61 -12.57 -18.80
N ASN A 366 0.50 -13.15 -19.28
CA ASN A 366 0.47 -14.45 -19.96
C ASN A 366 0.16 -15.59 -19.00
N MET A 367 0.72 -15.57 -17.79
CA MET A 367 0.35 -16.52 -16.75
C MET A 367 -1.11 -16.36 -16.34
N GLN A 368 -1.61 -15.12 -16.22
CA GLN A 368 -3.01 -14.88 -15.94
C GLN A 368 -3.92 -15.41 -17.07
N LEU A 369 -3.55 -15.18 -18.34
CA LEU A 369 -4.23 -15.76 -19.50
C LEU A 369 -4.25 -17.28 -19.44
N PHE A 370 -3.12 -17.91 -19.08
CA PHE A 370 -3.01 -19.36 -18.96
C PHE A 370 -3.94 -19.93 -17.86
N VAL A 371 -4.06 -19.25 -16.71
CA VAL A 371 -4.85 -19.73 -15.57
C VAL A 371 -6.34 -19.37 -15.69
N PHE A 372 -6.66 -18.16 -16.14
CA PHE A 372 -8.00 -17.58 -16.08
C PHE A 372 -8.62 -17.31 -17.46
N GLY A 373 -7.88 -17.47 -18.55
CA GLY A 373 -8.36 -17.16 -19.91
C GLY A 373 -8.38 -15.68 -20.27
N ILE A 374 -7.92 -14.79 -19.37
CA ILE A 374 -7.90 -13.33 -19.56
C ILE A 374 -6.61 -12.74 -18.95
N PRO A 375 -6.07 -11.61 -19.46
CA PRO A 375 -6.50 -10.87 -20.66
C PRO A 375 -6.04 -11.55 -21.96
N GLY A 376 -6.85 -11.44 -23.01
CA GLY A 376 -6.53 -11.97 -24.35
C GLY A 376 -5.36 -11.24 -25.03
N PHE A 377 -4.88 -11.77 -26.16
CA PHE A 377 -3.71 -11.22 -26.86
C PHE A 377 -3.93 -9.78 -27.35
N ARG A 378 -5.15 -9.44 -27.77
CA ARG A 378 -5.50 -8.08 -28.19
C ARG A 378 -5.37 -7.10 -27.03
N GLU A 379 -5.87 -7.46 -25.86
CA GLU A 379 -5.84 -6.65 -24.64
C GLU A 379 -4.40 -6.49 -24.16
N GLN A 380 -3.62 -7.58 -24.14
CA GLN A 380 -2.19 -7.54 -23.82
C GLN A 380 -1.42 -6.58 -24.74
N PHE A 381 -1.72 -6.59 -26.04
CA PHE A 381 -1.14 -5.65 -27.00
C PHE A 381 -1.53 -4.20 -26.67
N LEU A 382 -2.81 -3.93 -26.40
CA LEU A 382 -3.29 -2.59 -26.02
C LEU A 382 -2.64 -2.09 -24.72
N ILE A 383 -2.60 -2.92 -23.68
CA ILE A 383 -1.95 -2.61 -22.39
C ILE A 383 -0.47 -2.31 -22.61
N THR A 384 0.22 -3.12 -23.42
CA THR A 384 1.63 -2.95 -23.73
C THR A 384 1.90 -1.66 -24.52
N LEU A 385 1.10 -1.40 -25.55
CA LEU A 385 1.19 -0.17 -26.33
C LEU A 385 0.97 1.05 -25.45
N PHE A 386 -0.05 1.01 -24.61
CA PHE A 386 -0.35 2.06 -23.66
C PHE A 386 0.81 2.28 -22.67
N PHE A 387 1.39 1.21 -22.13
CA PHE A 387 2.56 1.26 -21.26
C PHE A 387 3.76 1.93 -21.97
N LEU A 388 4.06 1.56 -23.22
CA LEU A 388 5.17 2.14 -23.97
C LEU A 388 4.96 3.63 -24.25
N ILE A 389 3.78 4.02 -24.70
CA ILE A 389 3.43 5.43 -24.98
C ILE A 389 3.54 6.27 -23.69
N SER A 390 2.93 5.82 -22.60
CA SER A 390 2.94 6.55 -21.34
C SER A 390 4.35 6.62 -20.72
N ALA A 391 5.19 5.60 -20.91
CA ALA A 391 6.60 5.63 -20.54
C ALA A 391 7.40 6.66 -21.35
N MET A 392 7.15 6.77 -22.66
CA MET A 392 7.75 7.80 -23.51
C MET A 392 7.32 9.20 -23.08
N ILE A 393 6.03 9.42 -22.87
CA ILE A 393 5.47 10.71 -22.42
C ILE A 393 6.09 11.12 -21.09
N THR A 394 6.10 10.22 -20.10
CA THR A 394 6.68 10.48 -18.78
C THR A 394 8.16 10.83 -18.89
N SER A 395 8.92 10.13 -19.73
CA SER A 395 10.34 10.41 -19.95
C SER A 395 10.55 11.78 -20.61
N ALA A 396 9.71 12.16 -21.56
CA ALA A 396 9.72 13.47 -22.21
C ALA A 396 9.39 14.61 -21.23
N ILE A 397 8.38 14.44 -20.36
CA ILE A 397 8.05 15.40 -19.30
C ILE A 397 9.27 15.67 -18.42
N GLY A 398 10.01 14.63 -18.04
CA GLY A 398 11.23 14.78 -17.24
C GLY A 398 12.34 15.59 -17.93
N VAL A 399 12.41 15.56 -19.27
CA VAL A 399 13.34 16.40 -20.04
C VAL A 399 12.87 17.85 -20.09
N VAL A 400 11.57 18.09 -20.23
CA VAL A 400 11.00 19.45 -20.21
C VAL A 400 11.20 20.09 -18.84
N GLN A 401 10.95 19.36 -17.75
CA GLN A 401 11.16 19.84 -16.39
C GLN A 401 12.63 20.19 -16.13
N LEU A 402 13.55 19.35 -16.61
CA LEU A 402 14.99 19.62 -16.57
C LEU A 402 15.35 20.97 -17.25
N LYS A 403 14.60 21.43 -18.25
CA LYS A 403 14.85 22.74 -18.89
C LYS A 403 14.27 23.92 -18.10
N ARG A 404 13.23 23.70 -17.28
CA ARG A 404 12.52 24.76 -16.55
C ARG A 404 13.23 25.19 -15.26
N ASP A 405 13.85 24.26 -14.52
CA ASP A 405 14.52 24.51 -13.22
C ASP A 405 15.86 25.29 -13.36
N PHE A 406 15.91 26.34 -14.18
CA PHE A 406 17.08 27.22 -14.40
C PHE A 406 16.69 28.64 -14.80
N LYS A 407 15.45 28.85 -15.26
CA LYS A 407 14.84 30.16 -15.28
C LYS A 407 14.21 30.41 -13.92
#